data_AF-A0A350BYQ2-F1
#
_entry.id   AF-A0A350BYQ2-F1
#
_cell.length_a   1.000
_cell.length_b   1.000
_cell.length_c   1.000
_cell.angle_alpha   90.00
_cell.angle_beta   90.00
_cell.angle_gamma   90.00
#
_symmetry.space_group_name_H-M   'P 1'
#
loop_
_entity.id
_entity.type
_entity.pdbx_description
1 polymer ?
#
loop_
_entity_poly.entity_id
_entity_poly.type
_entity_poly.pdbx_seq_one_letter_code
_entity_poly.pdbx_strand_id
1 'polypeptide(L)' 'DVATCYSDPTKAREVLGWVAENSIEDMCRDAWRWQSNNPDGYVE' A
#
# COMPACT_ATOMS: atom_id res chain seq x y z
N ASP A 1 10.77 -13.19 16.80
CA ASP A 1 11.27 -12.27 15.77
C ASP A 1 11.33 -13.03 14.45
N VAL A 2 10.83 -12.46 13.36
CA VAL A 2 10.83 -13.10 12.04
C VAL A 2 11.47 -12.15 11.05
N ALA A 3 12.50 -12.63 10.34
CA ALA A 3 13.30 -11.79 9.46
C ALA A 3 12.52 -11.32 8.21
N THR A 4 11.52 -12.10 7.79
CA THR A 4 10.68 -11.80 6.62
C THR A 4 9.26 -12.28 6.87
N CYS A 5 8.28 -11.47 6.45
CA CYS A 5 6.86 -11.81 6.50
C CYS A 5 6.19 -11.26 5.25
N TYR A 6 5.52 -12.13 4.50
CA TYR A 6 4.74 -11.80 3.32
C TYR A 6 3.48 -12.65 3.31
N SER A 7 2.46 -12.19 2.57
CA SER A 7 1.15 -12.83 2.52
C SER A 7 0.96 -13.60 1.21
N ASP A 8 0.26 -14.73 1.27
CA ASP A 8 -0.34 -15.37 0.10
C ASP A 8 -1.79 -14.83 -0.06
N PRO A 9 -2.07 -13.98 -1.08
CA PRO A 9 -3.38 -13.38 -1.27
C PRO A 9 -4.38 -14.27 -2.01
N THR A 10 -4.05 -15.54 -2.29
CA THR A 10 -4.88 -16.45 -3.11
C THR A 10 -6.33 -16.53 -2.62
N LYS A 11 -6.55 -16.61 -1.31
CA LYS A 11 -7.90 -16.69 -0.73
C LYS A 11 -8.75 -15.43 -1.00
N ALA A 12 -8.14 -14.24 -0.94
CA ALA A 12 -8.85 -13.00 -1.22
C ALA A 12 -9.30 -12.92 -2.69
N ARG A 13 -8.44 -13.38 -3.61
CA ARG A 13 -8.78 -13.49 -5.03
C ARG A 13 -9.93 -14.47 -5.26
N GLU A 14 -9.90 -15.64 -4.65
CA GLU A 14 -10.91 -16.68 -4.89
C GLU A 14 -12.28 -16.35 -4.30
N VAL A 15 -12.31 -15.78 -3.09
CA VAL A 15 -13.57 -15.53 -2.36
C VAL A 15 -14.16 -14.16 -2.70
N LEU A 16 -13.32 -13.15 -2.88
CA LEU A 16 -13.75 -11.76 -3.06
C LEU A 16 -13.53 -11.25 -4.48
N GLY A 17 -12.84 -12.00 -5.34
CA GLY A 17 -12.42 -11.49 -6.65
C GLY A 17 -11.40 -10.35 -6.57
N TRP A 18 -10.80 -10.11 -5.40
CA TRP A 18 -9.96 -8.94 -5.15
C TRP A 18 -8.47 -9.28 -5.29
N VAL A 19 -7.71 -8.37 -5.91
CA VAL A 19 -6.25 -8.44 -6.08
C VAL A 19 -5.67 -7.05 -5.86
N ALA A 20 -4.48 -6.95 -5.25
CA ALA A 20 -3.74 -5.70 -5.17
C ALA A 20 -3.18 -5.34 -6.55
N GLU A 21 -3.51 -4.15 -7.06
CA GLU A 21 -3.18 -3.73 -8.43
C GLU A 21 -1.98 -2.77 -8.51
N ASN A 22 -1.68 -2.07 -7.42
CA ASN A 22 -0.63 -1.06 -7.37
C ASN A 22 0.73 -1.69 -7.05
N SER A 23 1.77 -1.25 -7.74
CA SER A 23 3.15 -1.67 -7.47
C SER A 23 3.77 -0.89 -6.30
N ILE A 24 4.96 -1.31 -5.87
CA ILE A 24 5.73 -0.59 -4.84
C ILE A 24 6.06 0.84 -5.31
N GLU A 25 6.40 1.00 -6.59
CA GLU A 25 6.69 2.30 -7.18
C GLU A 25 5.48 3.23 -7.14
N ASP A 26 4.27 2.69 -7.37
CA ASP A 26 3.03 3.45 -7.26
C ASP A 26 2.79 3.91 -5.83
N MET A 27 2.95 3.02 -4.86
CA MET A 27 2.83 3.33 -3.44
C MET A 27 3.81 4.42 -3.01
N CYS A 28 5.09 4.31 -3.41
CA CYS A 28 6.11 5.31 -3.10
C CYS A 28 5.80 6.68 -3.72
N ARG A 29 5.36 6.69 -4.99
CA ARG A 29 4.99 7.93 -5.69
C ARG A 29 3.80 8.62 -5.03
N ASP A 30 2.78 7.86 -4.65
CA ASP A 30 1.58 8.40 -4.01
C ASP A 30 1.88 8.94 -2.61
N ALA A 31 2.70 8.22 -1.84
CA ALA A 31 3.19 8.70 -0.55
C ALA A 31 3.99 10.00 -0.68
N TRP A 32 4.91 10.08 -1.64
CA TRP A 32 5.69 11.29 -1.89
C TRP A 32 4.81 12.46 -2.34
N ARG A 33 3.83 12.21 -3.22
CA ARG A 33 2.89 13.22 -3.68
C ARG A 33 2.07 13.78 -2.52
N TRP A 34 1.59 12.93 -1.61
CA TRP A 34 0.88 13.38 -0.42
C TRP A 34 1.76 14.25 0.46
N GLN A 35 2.94 13.75 0.84
CA GLN A 35 3.85 14.46 1.75
C GLN A 35 4.36 15.79 1.17
N SER A 36 4.63 15.83 -0.14
CA SER A 36 5.07 17.05 -0.82
C SER A 36 4.00 18.14 -0.85
N ASN A 37 2.72 17.76 -0.96
CA ASN A 37 1.60 18.69 -1.00
C ASN A 37 1.08 19.06 0.40
N ASN A 38 1.36 18.23 1.40
CA ASN A 38 0.91 18.40 2.78
C ASN A 38 2.12 18.24 3.71
N PRO A 39 3.08 19.19 3.69
CA PRO A 39 4.32 19.07 4.45
C PRO A 39 4.07 18.92 5.95
N ASP A 40 3.04 19.60 6.46
CA ASP A 40 2.63 19.57 7.88
C ASP A 40 1.44 18.63 8.14
N GLY A 41 1.03 17.84 7.15
CA GLY A 41 -0.12 16.93 7.25
C GLY A 41 -1.48 17.66 7.24
N TYR A 42 -2.48 17.02 7.85
CA TYR A 42 -3.80 17.62 8.02
C TYR A 42 -3.80 18.61 9.19
N VAL A 43 -4.48 19.74 9.04
CA VAL A 43 -4.75 20.68 10.15
C VAL A 43 -5.89 20.11 10.98
N GLU A 44 -5.69 20.01 12.30
CA GLU A 44 -6.71 19.60 13.28
C GLU A 44 -7.82 20.65 13.45
#